data_AF-A0AAD6S302-F1
#
_entry.id   AF-A0AAD6S302-F1
#
_cell.length_a   1.000
_cell.length_b   1.000
_cell.length_c   1.000
_cell.angle_alpha   90.00
_cell.angle_beta   90.00
_cell.angle_gamma   90.00
#
_symmetry.space_group_name_H-M   'P 1'
#
loop_
_entity.id
_entity.type
_entity.pdbx_description
1 polymer ?
#
loop_
_entity_poly.entity_id
_entity_poly.type
_entity_poly.pdbx_seq_one_letter_code
_entity_poly.pdbx_strand_id
1 'polypeptide(L)'
;MGSDATEPASSQTHREGPANVDTSDDESGGRAVAVIRTNGARTRVRISKRNPVYGVVEGAMRGANTFDIVRTKMLRPMITSRVEASARFLRSASEIIERRLSNESGCWLYFSAQHLFATEPFLHYASPRILKEAKKDVEQITNHFNRVFHTLIAARNEDSKEMHKKLLAAQEKETTTQNALAASQSAEREATLTAATSQRQLELQAQEMEAQRLELEMWKARLKVAEQRRSDSSTS
;
A
#
# COMPACT_ATOMS: atom_id res chain seq x y z
N MET A 1 -35.79 18.84 -53.17
CA MET A 1 -35.27 19.95 -52.33
C MET A 1 -35.32 19.42 -50.90
N GLY A 2 -34.26 18.84 -50.34
CA GLY A 2 -32.87 19.26 -50.35
C GLY A 2 -32.56 19.67 -48.91
N SER A 3 -32.13 18.72 -48.08
CA SER A 3 -31.70 18.99 -46.70
C SER A 3 -30.59 18.03 -46.37
N ASP A 4 -29.39 18.59 -46.38
CA ASP A 4 -28.09 17.95 -46.20
C ASP A 4 -27.98 17.17 -44.89
N ALA A 5 -27.44 15.96 -45.04
CA ALA A 5 -26.83 15.20 -43.99
C ALA A 5 -25.39 15.68 -43.82
N THR A 6 -25.06 16.23 -42.65
CA THR A 6 -23.69 16.55 -42.27
C THR A 6 -23.34 15.75 -41.01
N GLU A 7 -22.70 14.60 -41.22
CA GLU A 7 -22.03 13.81 -40.18
C GLU A 7 -20.71 14.47 -39.78
N PRO A 8 -20.43 14.73 -38.49
CA PRO A 8 -19.11 15.12 -38.05
C PRO A 8 -18.23 13.90 -37.74
N ALA A 9 -17.20 13.77 -38.58
CA ALA A 9 -15.85 13.26 -38.39
C ALA A 9 -15.51 12.50 -37.08
N SER A 10 -15.19 11.23 -37.30
CA SER A 10 -14.55 10.28 -36.39
C SER A 10 -13.16 10.76 -35.95
N SER A 11 -13.00 11.09 -34.67
CA SER A 11 -11.69 11.39 -34.07
C SER A 11 -11.01 10.11 -33.58
N GLN A 12 -10.20 9.50 -34.44
CA GLN A 12 -9.21 8.49 -34.07
C GLN A 12 -8.07 9.17 -33.31
N THR A 13 -8.01 8.96 -31.99
CA THR A 13 -6.81 9.30 -31.20
C THR A 13 -5.99 8.04 -30.99
N HIS A 14 -4.85 8.00 -31.69
CA HIS A 14 -3.75 7.08 -31.48
C HIS A 14 -3.28 7.18 -30.02
N ARG A 15 -3.31 6.06 -29.30
CA ARG A 15 -2.75 5.94 -27.95
C ARG A 15 -1.43 5.18 -28.07
N GLU A 16 -0.35 5.92 -28.27
CA GLU A 16 1.02 5.40 -28.14
C GLU A 16 1.33 5.25 -26.64
N GLY A 17 1.43 4.01 -26.19
CA GLY A 17 1.91 3.67 -24.85
C GLY A 17 3.42 3.45 -24.87
N PRO A 18 4.21 4.11 -24.01
CA PRO A 18 5.63 3.83 -23.92
C PRO A 18 5.89 2.52 -23.16
N ALA A 19 6.66 1.68 -23.85
CA ALA A 19 7.78 0.84 -23.40
C ALA A 19 7.69 0.16 -22.02
N ASN A 20 7.69 -1.17 -22.11
CA ASN A 20 8.23 -2.14 -21.16
C ASN A 20 9.33 -1.54 -20.25
N VAL A 21 9.04 -1.50 -18.95
CA VAL A 21 10.09 -1.39 -17.92
C VAL A 21 10.50 -2.80 -17.54
N ASP A 22 11.79 -3.00 -17.73
CA ASP A 22 12.56 -4.20 -17.55
C ASP A 22 12.63 -4.61 -16.08
N THR A 23 12.32 -5.88 -15.88
CA THR A 23 12.85 -6.86 -14.93
C THR A 23 14.14 -6.46 -14.17
N SER A 24 14.06 -6.46 -12.85
CA SER A 24 15.14 -6.78 -11.90
C SER A 24 14.45 -7.37 -10.65
N ASP A 25 14.57 -8.68 -10.39
CA ASP A 25 15.69 -9.40 -9.73
C ASP A 25 15.82 -9.12 -8.23
N ASP A 26 15.79 -10.23 -7.47
CA ASP A 26 16.13 -10.43 -6.05
C ASP A 26 15.14 -9.92 -4.98
N GLU A 27 14.75 -10.66 -3.93
CA GLU A 27 15.43 -11.75 -3.23
C GLU A 27 14.51 -12.93 -2.84
N SER A 28 15.17 -14.08 -2.90
CA SER A 28 14.78 -15.40 -2.46
C SER A 28 14.54 -15.51 -0.94
N GLY A 29 13.28 -15.67 -0.56
CA GLY A 29 12.85 -16.21 0.74
C GLY A 29 12.23 -17.61 0.60
N GLY A 30 12.79 -18.43 -0.28
CA GLY A 30 12.31 -19.78 -0.56
C GLY A 30 12.51 -20.72 0.63
N ARG A 31 11.51 -20.82 1.50
CA ARG A 31 11.42 -21.86 2.52
C ARG A 31 11.39 -23.21 1.80
N ALA A 32 12.54 -23.89 1.78
CA ALA A 32 12.74 -25.17 1.13
C ALA A 32 11.73 -26.20 1.64
N VAL A 33 10.64 -26.38 0.90
CA VAL A 33 9.79 -27.56 1.04
C VAL A 33 10.59 -28.69 0.39
N ALA A 34 11.16 -29.55 1.23
CA ALA A 34 11.86 -30.76 0.81
C ALA A 34 10.96 -31.57 -0.14
N VAL A 35 11.22 -31.50 -1.44
CA VAL A 35 10.60 -32.39 -2.42
C VAL A 35 11.32 -33.71 -2.31
N ILE A 36 10.83 -34.57 -1.42
CA ILE A 36 11.23 -35.97 -1.32
C ILE A 36 10.85 -36.65 -2.65
N ARG A 37 11.79 -36.75 -3.58
CA ARG A 37 11.66 -37.52 -4.82
C ARG A 37 12.00 -38.98 -4.52
N THR A 38 11.06 -39.72 -3.96
CA THR A 38 11.11 -41.19 -3.98
C THR A 38 10.47 -41.69 -5.27
N ASN A 39 11.20 -42.49 -6.05
CA ASN A 39 10.73 -43.25 -7.21
C ASN A 39 9.77 -44.40 -6.82
N GLY A 40 8.78 -44.11 -5.97
CA GLY A 40 7.79 -45.06 -5.48
C GLY A 40 6.41 -44.71 -6.03
N ALA A 41 5.61 -45.73 -6.34
CA ALA A 41 4.22 -45.61 -6.78
C ALA A 41 3.50 -44.46 -6.07
N ARG A 42 2.92 -43.51 -6.83
CA ARG A 42 2.20 -42.36 -6.27
C ARG A 42 1.01 -42.87 -5.44
N THR A 43 1.20 -43.05 -4.15
CA THR A 43 0.12 -43.35 -3.21
C THR A 43 -0.84 -42.18 -3.22
N ARG A 44 -2.01 -42.37 -3.84
CA ARG A 44 -3.06 -41.34 -3.86
C ARG A 44 -3.49 -41.09 -2.42
N VAL A 45 -3.22 -39.89 -1.90
CA VAL A 45 -3.68 -39.49 -0.56
C VAL A 45 -5.21 -39.49 -0.57
N ARG A 46 -5.82 -40.35 0.24
CA ARG A 46 -7.27 -40.44 0.36
C ARG A 46 -7.76 -39.30 1.25
N ILE A 47 -8.44 -38.34 0.62
CA ILE A 47 -9.10 -37.22 1.32
C ILE A 47 -10.25 -37.80 2.16
N SER A 48 -10.26 -37.52 3.45
CA SER A 48 -11.30 -37.98 4.38
C SER A 48 -11.53 -36.96 5.49
N LYS A 49 -12.59 -37.12 6.27
CA LYS A 49 -12.85 -36.25 7.45
C LYS A 49 -11.71 -36.31 8.48
N ARG A 50 -11.05 -37.46 8.62
CA ARG A 50 -9.90 -37.64 9.54
C ARG A 50 -8.60 -37.06 8.99
N ASN A 51 -8.50 -36.89 7.66
CA ASN A 51 -7.34 -36.31 6.99
C ASN A 51 -7.79 -35.33 5.89
N PRO A 52 -8.26 -34.13 6.28
CA PRO A 52 -8.71 -33.12 5.34
C PRO A 52 -7.49 -32.40 4.74
N VAL A 53 -6.88 -32.99 3.71
CA VAL A 53 -5.65 -32.49 3.05
C VAL A 53 -5.74 -31.00 2.68
N TYR A 54 -6.90 -30.53 2.26
CA TYR A 54 -7.15 -29.13 1.87
C TYR A 54 -8.03 -28.37 2.87
N GLY A 55 -8.16 -28.88 4.10
CA GLY A 55 -9.05 -28.34 5.12
C GLY A 55 -10.53 -28.64 4.88
N VAL A 56 -11.36 -28.01 5.70
CA VAL A 56 -12.84 -28.08 5.64
C VAL A 56 -13.41 -26.76 5.10
N VAL A 57 -14.65 -26.77 4.65
CA VAL A 57 -15.38 -25.56 4.26
C VAL A 57 -15.89 -24.88 5.52
N GLU A 58 -15.30 -23.73 5.85
CA GLU A 58 -15.72 -22.90 6.98
C GLU A 58 -17.15 -22.35 6.77
N GLY A 59 -17.90 -22.24 7.87
CA GLY A 59 -19.26 -21.68 7.87
C GLY A 59 -20.34 -22.59 7.29
N ALA A 60 -20.02 -23.82 6.86
CA ALA A 60 -21.03 -24.79 6.46
C ALA A 60 -21.82 -25.28 7.69
N MET A 61 -23.14 -25.14 7.64
CA MET A 61 -24.05 -25.48 8.73
C MET A 61 -25.13 -26.47 8.26
N ARG A 62 -25.64 -27.28 9.19
CA ARG A 62 -26.83 -28.13 9.03
C ARG A 62 -27.77 -27.87 10.20
N GLY A 63 -28.77 -27.02 9.98
CA GLY A 63 -29.57 -26.46 11.06
C GLY A 63 -28.69 -25.60 11.97
N ALA A 64 -28.76 -25.82 13.29
CA ALA A 64 -27.92 -25.13 14.27
C ALA A 64 -26.50 -25.69 14.41
N ASN A 65 -26.22 -26.85 13.80
CA ASN A 65 -24.95 -27.55 13.98
C ASN A 65 -23.98 -27.25 12.83
N THR A 66 -22.68 -27.26 13.14
CA THR A 66 -21.63 -27.20 12.11
C THR A 66 -21.67 -28.45 11.23
N PHE A 67 -21.38 -28.27 9.94
CA PHE A 67 -21.35 -29.35 8.97
C PHE A 67 -20.02 -29.39 8.23
N ASP A 68 -19.14 -30.29 8.68
CA ASP A 68 -17.79 -30.42 8.11
C ASP A 68 -17.81 -31.00 6.70
N ILE A 69 -17.71 -30.13 5.71
CA ILE A 69 -17.53 -30.49 4.30
C ILE A 69 -16.03 -30.46 4.01
N VAL A 70 -15.44 -31.62 3.72
CA VAL A 70 -14.02 -31.71 3.38
C VAL A 70 -13.79 -31.17 1.97
N ARG A 71 -12.79 -30.29 1.81
CA ARG A 71 -12.42 -29.76 0.50
C ARG A 71 -11.67 -30.80 -0.31
N THR A 72 -12.11 -31.02 -1.55
CA THR A 72 -11.44 -31.93 -2.50
C THR A 72 -10.29 -31.26 -3.26
N LYS A 73 -10.24 -29.92 -3.24
CA LYS A 73 -9.24 -29.10 -3.93
C LYS A 73 -8.78 -27.97 -3.01
N MET A 74 -7.53 -27.54 -3.18
CA MET A 74 -6.98 -26.37 -2.50
C MET A 74 -7.83 -25.12 -2.80
N LEU A 75 -8.04 -24.29 -1.77
CA LEU A 75 -8.70 -23.00 -1.93
C LEU A 75 -7.83 -22.11 -2.82
N ARG A 76 -8.45 -21.53 -3.86
CA ARG A 76 -7.73 -20.58 -4.71
C ARG A 76 -7.48 -19.29 -3.92
N PRO A 77 -6.35 -18.60 -4.14
CA PRO A 77 -6.10 -17.31 -3.50
C PRO A 77 -7.19 -16.29 -3.84
N MET A 78 -7.36 -15.30 -2.98
CA MET A 78 -8.29 -14.20 -3.19
C MET A 78 -7.90 -13.42 -4.45
N ILE A 79 -8.89 -13.09 -5.29
CA ILE A 79 -8.66 -12.27 -6.49
C ILE A 79 -8.58 -10.81 -6.05
N THR A 80 -7.42 -10.19 -6.25
CA THR A 80 -7.20 -8.77 -5.91
C THR A 80 -7.85 -7.84 -6.93
N SER A 81 -7.88 -8.24 -8.21
CA SER A 81 -8.51 -7.45 -9.28
C SER A 81 -10.03 -7.41 -9.14
N ARG A 82 -10.58 -6.20 -8.93
CA ARG A 82 -12.03 -5.96 -8.83
C ARG A 82 -12.79 -6.50 -10.05
N VAL A 83 -12.27 -6.25 -11.25
CA VAL A 83 -12.93 -6.60 -12.51
C VAL A 83 -12.98 -8.12 -12.66
N GLU A 84 -11.86 -8.80 -12.42
CA GLU A 84 -11.78 -10.25 -12.52
C GLU A 84 -12.61 -10.95 -11.42
N ALA A 85 -12.58 -10.43 -10.19
CA ALA A 85 -13.38 -10.95 -9.09
C ALA A 85 -14.87 -10.88 -9.38
N SER A 86 -15.34 -9.73 -9.91
CA SER A 86 -16.75 -9.54 -10.29
C SER A 86 -17.16 -10.45 -11.45
N ALA A 87 -16.36 -10.55 -12.50
CA ALA A 87 -16.64 -11.42 -13.63
C ALA A 87 -16.70 -12.90 -13.23
N ARG A 88 -15.77 -13.33 -12.36
CA ARG A 88 -15.78 -14.70 -11.83
C ARG A 88 -16.94 -14.96 -10.89
N PHE A 89 -17.32 -13.98 -10.07
CA PHE A 89 -18.49 -14.06 -9.20
C PHE A 89 -19.75 -14.33 -10.01
N LEU A 90 -20.03 -13.51 -11.02
CA LEU A 90 -21.22 -13.66 -11.86
C LEU A 90 -21.27 -15.02 -12.54
N ARG A 91 -20.19 -15.45 -13.18
CA ARG A 91 -20.11 -16.78 -13.82
C ARG A 91 -20.35 -17.92 -12.81
N SER A 92 -19.76 -17.84 -11.63
CA SER A 92 -19.90 -18.89 -10.60
C SER A 92 -21.30 -18.89 -9.99
N ALA A 93 -21.90 -17.72 -9.79
CA ALA A 93 -23.25 -17.60 -9.26
C ALA A 93 -24.28 -18.13 -10.27
N SER A 94 -24.11 -17.83 -11.56
CA SER A 94 -24.93 -18.44 -12.62
C SER A 94 -24.82 -19.96 -12.63
N GLU A 95 -23.63 -20.55 -12.50
CA GLU A 95 -23.46 -22.00 -12.42
C GLU A 95 -24.20 -22.60 -11.22
N ILE A 96 -24.14 -21.93 -10.05
CA ILE A 96 -24.83 -22.38 -8.84
C ILE A 96 -26.35 -22.31 -9.01
N ILE A 97 -26.87 -21.26 -9.65
CA ILE A 97 -28.30 -21.04 -9.88
C ILE A 97 -28.83 -21.99 -10.95
N GLU A 98 -28.08 -22.18 -12.03
CA GLU A 98 -28.47 -23.04 -13.16
C GLU A 98 -28.50 -24.52 -12.76
N ARG A 99 -27.69 -24.92 -11.77
CA ARG A 99 -27.67 -26.30 -11.28
C ARG A 99 -29.09 -26.78 -10.97
N ARG A 100 -29.47 -27.85 -11.67
CA ARG A 100 -30.78 -28.48 -11.63
C ARG A 100 -31.16 -29.11 -10.29
N LEU A 101 -30.35 -28.92 -9.24
CA LEU A 101 -30.54 -29.56 -7.95
C LEU A 101 -31.95 -29.34 -7.39
N SER A 102 -32.46 -28.11 -7.44
CA SER A 102 -33.81 -27.79 -6.94
C SER A 102 -34.91 -28.47 -7.76
N ASN A 103 -34.76 -28.51 -9.08
CA ASN A 103 -35.74 -29.10 -10.00
C ASN A 103 -35.72 -30.63 -9.94
N GLU A 104 -34.54 -31.24 -9.88
CA GLU A 104 -34.36 -32.70 -9.87
C GLU A 104 -34.70 -33.32 -8.52
N SER A 105 -34.32 -32.67 -7.41
CA SER A 105 -34.60 -33.18 -6.06
C SER A 105 -35.93 -32.70 -5.49
N GLY A 106 -36.55 -31.69 -6.10
CA GLY A 106 -37.74 -31.04 -5.57
C GLY A 106 -37.52 -30.35 -4.22
N CYS A 107 -36.27 -30.02 -3.85
CA CYS A 107 -35.97 -29.38 -2.57
C CYS A 107 -36.35 -27.90 -2.56
N TRP A 108 -36.62 -27.38 -1.36
CA TRP A 108 -36.69 -25.93 -1.14
C TRP A 108 -35.28 -25.36 -1.10
N LEU A 109 -34.94 -24.54 -2.10
CA LEU A 109 -33.66 -23.86 -2.20
C LEU A 109 -33.86 -22.36 -2.26
N TYR A 110 -33.09 -21.63 -1.46
CA TYR A 110 -32.92 -20.18 -1.53
C TYR A 110 -31.42 -19.88 -1.54
N PHE A 111 -30.98 -19.01 -2.44
CA PHE A 111 -29.60 -18.59 -2.59
C PHE A 111 -29.58 -17.06 -2.72
N SER A 112 -28.71 -16.39 -1.95
CA SER A 112 -28.46 -14.97 -2.08
C SER A 112 -26.97 -14.71 -1.98
N ALA A 113 -26.47 -13.78 -2.80
CA ALA A 113 -25.07 -13.39 -2.79
C ALA A 113 -24.89 -11.95 -3.29
N GLN A 114 -23.99 -11.21 -2.63
CA GLN A 114 -23.54 -9.89 -3.06
C GLN A 114 -22.02 -9.92 -3.23
N HIS A 115 -21.54 -9.41 -4.36
CA HIS A 115 -20.11 -9.13 -4.52
C HIS A 115 -19.80 -7.74 -3.94
N LEU A 116 -18.72 -7.65 -3.15
CA LEU A 116 -18.36 -6.43 -2.40
C LEU A 116 -18.16 -5.21 -3.29
N PHE A 117 -17.82 -5.42 -4.55
CA PHE A 117 -17.54 -4.36 -5.50
C PHE A 117 -18.52 -4.33 -6.69
N ALA A 118 -19.56 -5.16 -6.68
CA ALA A 118 -20.60 -5.05 -7.69
C ALA A 118 -21.38 -3.76 -7.45
N THR A 119 -21.55 -2.99 -8.53
CA THR A 119 -22.48 -1.86 -8.57
C THR A 119 -23.93 -2.31 -8.70
N GLU A 120 -24.12 -3.54 -9.20
CA GLU A 120 -25.41 -4.17 -9.36
C GLU A 120 -26.02 -4.59 -8.01
N PRO A 121 -27.36 -4.64 -7.91
CA PRO A 121 -28.05 -5.17 -6.74
C PRO A 121 -27.67 -6.64 -6.49
N PHE A 122 -27.89 -7.10 -5.27
CA PHE A 122 -27.55 -8.47 -4.90
C PHE A 122 -28.35 -9.49 -5.70
N LEU A 123 -27.67 -10.57 -6.05
CA LEU A 123 -28.25 -11.67 -6.80
C LEU A 123 -28.95 -12.60 -5.82
N HIS A 124 -30.19 -12.97 -6.13
CA HIS A 124 -30.90 -14.00 -5.40
C HIS A 124 -31.65 -14.94 -6.34
N TYR A 125 -31.81 -16.17 -5.86
CA TYR A 125 -32.57 -17.21 -6.52
C TYR A 125 -33.41 -17.95 -5.49
N ALA A 126 -34.67 -18.20 -5.83
CA ALA A 126 -35.57 -19.01 -5.06
C ALA A 126 -36.12 -20.12 -5.98
N SER A 127 -36.05 -21.36 -5.50
CA SER A 127 -36.58 -22.52 -6.24
C SER A 127 -38.07 -22.35 -6.61
N PRO A 128 -38.54 -22.92 -7.73
CA PRO A 128 -39.96 -22.84 -8.09
C PRO A 128 -40.89 -23.36 -6.99
N ARG A 129 -40.45 -24.37 -6.23
CA ARG A 129 -41.24 -24.96 -5.14
C ARG A 129 -41.43 -23.98 -3.97
N ILE A 130 -40.37 -23.35 -3.47
CA ILE A 130 -40.50 -22.38 -2.36
C ILE A 130 -41.31 -21.15 -2.78
N LEU A 131 -41.19 -20.72 -4.05
CA LEU A 131 -41.99 -19.61 -4.57
C LEU A 131 -43.49 -19.94 -4.65
N LYS A 132 -43.87 -21.20 -4.88
CA LYS A 132 -45.27 -21.64 -4.86
C LYS A 132 -45.83 -21.71 -3.45
N GLU A 133 -45.03 -22.21 -2.51
CA GLU A 133 -45.50 -22.52 -1.15
C GLU A 133 -45.36 -21.35 -0.18
N ALA A 134 -44.33 -20.50 -0.31
CA ALA A 134 -43.95 -19.49 0.68
C ALA A 134 -43.48 -18.17 0.03
N LYS A 135 -44.19 -17.66 -0.99
CA LYS A 135 -43.79 -16.45 -1.73
C LYS A 135 -43.53 -15.24 -0.81
N LYS A 136 -44.43 -14.97 0.13
CA LYS A 136 -44.34 -13.82 1.05
C LYS A 136 -43.09 -13.92 1.94
N ASP A 137 -42.76 -15.11 2.42
CA ASP A 137 -41.58 -15.32 3.26
C ASP A 137 -40.29 -15.13 2.46
N VAL A 138 -40.26 -15.58 1.20
CA VAL A 138 -39.13 -15.34 0.30
C VAL A 138 -38.92 -13.85 0.07
N GLU A 139 -39.98 -13.06 -0.11
CA GLU A 139 -39.89 -11.60 -0.21
C GLU A 139 -39.31 -10.98 1.07
N GLN A 140 -39.77 -11.42 2.24
CA GLN A 140 -39.24 -10.94 3.52
C GLN A 140 -37.77 -11.29 3.72
N ILE A 141 -37.36 -12.52 3.43
CA ILE A 141 -35.98 -12.99 3.49
C ILE A 141 -35.10 -12.15 2.54
N THR A 142 -35.57 -11.92 1.32
CA THR A 142 -34.86 -11.12 0.32
C THR A 142 -34.67 -9.68 0.79
N ASN A 143 -35.70 -9.04 1.34
CA ASN A 143 -35.62 -7.70 1.92
C ASN A 143 -34.70 -7.64 3.17
N HIS A 144 -34.67 -8.72 3.96
CA HIS A 144 -33.74 -8.82 5.09
C HIS A 144 -32.29 -8.88 4.61
N PHE A 145 -31.97 -9.78 3.67
CA PHE A 145 -30.62 -9.87 3.10
C PHE A 145 -30.18 -8.58 2.41
N ASN A 146 -31.10 -7.90 1.71
CA ASN A 146 -30.79 -6.61 1.10
C ASN A 146 -30.27 -5.60 2.13
N ARG A 147 -30.98 -5.48 3.27
CA ARG A 147 -30.57 -4.60 4.38
C ARG A 147 -29.22 -5.01 4.95
N VAL A 148 -29.00 -6.30 5.18
CA VAL A 148 -27.72 -6.83 5.68
C VAL A 148 -26.58 -6.48 4.72
N PHE A 149 -26.73 -6.72 3.42
CA PHE A 149 -25.70 -6.40 2.43
C PHE A 149 -25.41 -4.90 2.36
N HIS A 150 -26.44 -4.05 2.40
CA HIS A 150 -26.26 -2.60 2.45
C HIS A 150 -25.49 -2.15 3.71
N THR A 151 -25.84 -2.67 4.89
CA THR A 151 -25.12 -2.37 6.14
C THR A 151 -23.66 -2.81 6.06
N LEU A 152 -23.38 -4.01 5.54
CA LEU A 152 -22.00 -4.52 5.40
C LEU A 152 -21.17 -3.68 4.41
N ILE A 153 -21.76 -3.28 3.27
CA ILE A 153 -21.09 -2.42 2.30
C ILE A 153 -20.84 -1.03 2.90
N ALA A 154 -21.81 -0.47 3.62
CA ALA A 154 -21.67 0.82 4.28
C ALA A 154 -20.54 0.81 5.32
N ALA A 155 -20.54 -0.20 6.22
CA ALA A 155 -19.50 -0.37 7.23
C ALA A 155 -18.10 -0.48 6.60
N ARG A 156 -17.95 -1.30 5.55
CA ARG A 156 -16.67 -1.41 4.83
C ARG A 156 -16.20 -0.09 4.23
N ASN A 157 -17.13 0.68 3.65
CA ASN A 157 -16.82 1.97 3.06
C ASN A 157 -16.42 2.98 4.13
N GLU A 158 -17.01 2.90 5.32
CA GLU A 158 -16.61 3.69 6.49
C GLU A 158 -15.19 3.35 6.95
N ASP A 159 -14.87 2.06 7.11
CA ASP A 159 -13.52 1.60 7.45
C ASP A 159 -12.49 2.10 6.44
N SER A 160 -12.81 2.02 5.14
CA SER A 160 -11.92 2.47 4.07
C SER A 160 -11.68 3.98 4.13
N LYS A 161 -12.71 4.78 4.46
CA LYS A 161 -12.59 6.23 4.67
C LYS A 161 -11.76 6.54 5.91
N GLU A 162 -11.94 5.80 7.00
CA GLU A 162 -11.17 5.98 8.21
C GLU A 162 -9.68 5.68 7.98
N MET A 163 -9.37 4.58 7.29
CA MET A 163 -7.99 4.24 6.93
C MET A 163 -7.35 5.30 6.03
N HIS A 164 -8.11 5.85 5.07
CA HIS A 164 -7.63 6.94 4.23
C HIS A 164 -7.31 8.21 5.04
N LYS A 165 -8.18 8.60 5.99
CA LYS A 165 -7.94 9.72 6.90
C LYS A 165 -6.68 9.51 7.75
N LYS A 166 -6.49 8.30 8.30
CA LYS A 166 -5.30 7.93 9.07
C LYS A 166 -4.02 8.03 8.23
N LEU A 167 -4.09 7.59 6.98
CA LEU A 167 -2.98 7.68 6.04
C LEU A 167 -2.60 9.15 5.75
N LEU A 168 -3.58 10.00 5.44
CA LEU A 168 -3.33 11.44 5.21
C LEU A 168 -2.72 12.12 6.44
N ALA A 169 -3.27 11.86 7.63
CA ALA A 169 -2.73 12.41 8.87
C ALA A 169 -1.30 11.91 9.17
N ALA A 170 -0.97 10.67 8.80
CA ALA A 170 0.38 10.15 8.92
C ALA A 170 1.34 10.84 7.93
N GLN A 171 0.92 11.07 6.69
CA GLN A 171 1.71 11.79 5.68
C GLN A 171 1.94 13.27 6.07
N GLU A 172 0.95 13.95 6.65
CA GLU A 172 1.13 15.31 7.17
C GLU A 172 2.12 15.34 8.34
N LYS A 173 2.08 14.34 9.23
CA LYS A 173 3.08 14.20 10.31
C LYS A 173 4.47 13.92 9.76
N GLU A 174 4.58 13.08 8.73
CA GLU A 174 5.86 12.78 8.09
C GLU A 174 6.45 14.01 7.40
N THR A 175 5.66 14.76 6.66
CA THR A 175 6.13 15.99 6.00
C THR A 175 6.49 17.09 7.01
N THR A 176 5.73 17.25 8.10
CA THR A 176 6.07 18.22 9.16
C THR A 176 7.34 17.82 9.91
N THR A 177 7.54 16.54 10.20
CA THR A 177 8.77 16.05 10.83
C THR A 177 9.97 16.14 9.89
N GLN A 178 9.82 15.83 8.61
CA GLN A 178 10.86 16.05 7.60
C GLN A 178 11.22 17.52 7.45
N ASN A 179 10.23 18.42 7.40
CA ASN A 179 10.48 19.87 7.31
C ASN A 179 11.19 20.40 8.57
N ALA A 180 10.79 19.95 9.76
CA ALA A 180 11.45 20.32 11.01
C ALA A 180 12.90 19.82 11.07
N LEU A 181 13.15 18.58 10.60
CA LEU A 181 14.48 18.01 10.53
C LEU A 181 15.35 18.76 9.51
N ALA A 182 14.81 19.11 8.35
CA ALA A 182 15.50 19.92 7.35
C ALA A 182 15.83 21.33 7.88
N ALA A 183 14.91 21.97 8.59
CA ALA A 183 15.12 23.27 9.21
C ALA A 183 16.17 23.22 10.34
N SER A 184 16.19 22.16 11.15
CA SER A 184 17.24 21.93 12.15
C SER A 184 18.61 21.77 11.49
N GLN A 185 18.69 20.99 10.42
CA GLN A 185 19.95 20.79 9.68
C GLN A 185 20.44 22.07 9.01
N SER A 186 19.55 22.92 8.47
CA SER A 186 19.97 24.21 7.91
C SER A 186 20.45 25.17 9.00
N ALA A 187 19.75 25.23 10.14
CA ALA A 187 20.16 26.05 11.28
C ALA A 187 21.52 25.62 11.86
N GLU A 188 21.77 24.31 11.96
CA GLU A 188 23.08 23.79 12.37
C GLU A 188 24.19 24.17 11.38
N ARG A 189 23.93 24.08 10.07
CA ARG A 189 24.90 24.50 9.04
C ARG A 189 25.20 25.99 9.14
N GLU A 190 24.20 26.84 9.29
CA GLU A 190 24.39 28.28 9.47
C GLU A 190 25.16 28.61 10.76
N ALA A 191 24.87 27.91 11.87
CA ALA A 191 25.61 28.04 13.12
C ALA A 191 27.10 27.63 12.96
N THR A 192 27.39 26.55 12.24
CA THR A 192 28.78 26.15 11.97
C THR A 192 29.52 27.15 11.09
N LEU A 193 28.85 27.73 10.08
CA LEU A 193 29.44 28.73 9.20
C LEU A 193 29.73 30.03 9.96
N THR A 194 28.81 30.50 10.79
CA THR A 194 29.00 31.70 11.62
C THR A 194 30.06 31.52 12.70
N ALA A 195 30.17 30.32 13.29
CA ALA A 195 31.27 29.98 14.17
C ALA A 195 32.63 29.99 13.44
N ALA A 196 32.70 29.43 12.23
CA ALA A 196 33.91 29.44 11.43
C ALA A 196 34.33 30.86 10.99
N THR A 197 33.38 31.73 10.62
CA THR A 197 33.70 33.11 10.24
C THR A 197 34.17 33.95 11.43
N SER A 198 33.55 33.78 12.60
CA SER A 198 33.98 34.47 13.82
C SER A 198 35.37 34.01 14.30
N GLN A 199 35.67 32.71 14.23
CA GLN A 199 37.02 32.19 14.51
C GLN A 199 38.07 32.80 13.58
N ARG A 200 37.79 32.86 12.28
CA ARG A 200 38.70 33.47 11.30
C ARG A 200 38.92 34.96 11.55
N GLN A 201 37.89 35.69 12.00
CA GLN A 201 38.03 37.10 12.38
C GLN A 201 38.94 37.26 13.61
N LEU A 202 38.80 36.40 14.63
CA LEU A 202 39.66 36.41 15.81
C LEU A 202 41.11 36.08 15.46
N GLU A 203 41.34 35.12 14.56
CA GLU A 203 42.69 34.79 14.05
C GLU A 203 43.33 35.98 13.33
N LEU A 204 42.57 36.68 12.47
CA LEU A 204 43.06 37.88 11.79
C LEU A 204 43.41 38.99 12.77
N GLN A 205 42.58 39.23 13.78
CA GLN A 205 42.87 40.20 14.85
C GLN A 205 44.12 39.81 15.64
N ALA A 206 44.31 38.52 15.95
CA ALA A 206 45.50 38.04 16.64
C ALA A 206 46.77 38.26 15.80
N GLN A 207 46.72 37.95 14.50
CA GLN A 207 47.83 38.22 13.57
C GLN A 207 48.18 39.71 13.48
N GLU A 208 47.18 40.59 13.46
CA GLU A 208 47.39 42.04 13.44
C GLU A 208 48.07 42.52 14.73
N MET A 209 47.62 42.03 15.89
CA MET A 209 48.24 42.34 17.18
C MET A 209 49.69 41.84 17.27
N GLU A 210 49.99 40.66 16.72
CA GLU A 210 51.35 40.14 16.63
C GLU A 210 52.23 41.00 15.70
N ALA A 211 51.70 41.42 14.55
CA ALA A 211 52.40 42.32 13.65
C ALA A 211 52.74 43.66 14.31
N GLN A 212 51.78 44.28 15.00
CA GLN A 212 51.99 45.51 15.77
C GLN A 212 53.04 45.32 16.87
N ARG A 213 53.03 44.17 17.55
CA ARG A 213 54.03 43.84 18.57
C ARG A 213 55.43 43.75 17.97
N LEU A 214 55.59 43.07 16.84
CA LEU A 214 56.87 42.97 16.13
C LEU A 214 57.35 44.33 15.63
N GLU A 215 56.45 45.18 15.12
CA GLU A 215 56.78 46.56 14.73
C GLU A 215 57.30 47.37 15.91
N LEU A 216 56.65 47.28 17.07
CA LEU A 216 57.11 47.92 18.31
C LEU A 216 58.48 47.40 18.74
N GLU A 217 58.72 46.08 18.65
CA GLU A 217 60.02 45.48 18.97
C GLU A 217 61.11 45.95 18.01
N MET A 218 60.84 46.00 16.70
CA MET A 218 61.76 46.54 15.70
C MET A 218 62.07 48.01 15.94
N TRP A 219 61.05 48.82 16.27
CA TRP A 219 61.23 50.24 16.58
C TRP A 219 62.11 50.45 17.82
N LYS A 220 61.85 49.69 18.89
CA LYS A 220 62.70 49.68 20.10
C LYS A 220 64.14 49.28 19.77
N ALA A 221 64.34 48.25 18.93
CA ALA A 221 65.67 47.83 18.49
C ALA A 221 66.41 48.94 17.72
N ARG A 222 65.72 49.65 16.82
CA ARG A 222 66.29 50.80 16.07
C ARG A 222 66.70 51.94 17.01
N LEU A 223 65.87 52.26 18.00
CA LEU A 223 66.20 53.26 19.03
C LEU A 223 67.46 52.90 19.80
N LYS A 224 67.56 51.64 20.26
CA LYS A 224 68.73 51.15 20.99
C LYS A 224 70.02 51.25 20.17
N VAL A 225 69.96 50.90 18.88
CA VAL A 225 71.11 51.06 17.96
C VAL A 225 71.47 52.54 17.77
N ALA A 226 70.49 53.44 17.68
CA ALA A 226 70.72 54.87 17.58
C ALA A 226 71.35 55.46 18.86
N GLU A 227 70.94 54.99 20.04
CA GLU A 227 71.55 55.35 21.33
C GLU A 227 73.01 54.86 21.41
N GLN A 228 73.28 53.62 21.00
CA GLN A 228 74.65 53.09 20.94
C GLN A 228 75.56 53.91 20.01
N ARG A 229 75.05 54.32 18.85
CA ARG A 229 75.79 55.22 17.96
C ARG A 229 76.08 56.58 18.59
N ARG A 230 75.15 57.11 19.39
CA ARG A 230 75.37 58.37 20.14
C ARG A 230 76.41 58.18 21.24
N SER A 231 76.37 57.09 22.00
CA SER A 231 77.38 56.81 23.03
C SER A 231 78.77 56.64 22.41
N ASP A 232 78.89 55.91 21.31
CA ASP A 232 80.18 55.68 20.66
C ASP A 232 80.79 56.99 20.10
N SER A 233 79.95 57.91 19.60
CA SER A 233 80.38 59.25 19.16
C SER A 233 80.81 60.20 20.28
N SER A 234 80.48 59.91 21.55
CA SER A 234 80.85 60.71 22.71
C SER A 234 82.21 60.33 23.32
N THR A 235 82.79 59.20 22.89
CA THR A 235 84.02 58.60 23.44
C THR A 235 85.22 58.62 22.48
N SER A 236 85.08 59.23 21.30
CA SER A 236 86.19 59.58 20.38
C SER A 236 86.36 61.09 20.33
#